data_AF-A0AAW0PFP1-F1
#
_entry.id   AF-A0AAW0PFP1-F1
#
_cell.length_a   1.000
_cell.length_b   1.000
_cell.length_c   1.000
_cell.angle_alpha   90.00
_cell.angle_beta   90.00
_cell.angle_gamma   90.00
#
_symmetry.space_group_name_H-M   'P 1'
#
loop_
_entity.id
_entity.type
_entity.pdbx_description
1 polymer ?
#
loop_
_entity_poly.entity_id
_entity_poly.type
_entity_poly.pdbx_seq_one_letter_code
_entity_poly.pdbx_strand_id
1 'polypeptide(L)'
;MFDVSRTLTARRVRWEFLARALNISSSPLRSVFAQSHADSRGFDSRTCTRTAPRSVYKEQDVPARPDVQVDIYERLPVPFGLVRFGVAPDHPEVKNVINTFTQTAKQSRCSFYGNVNVGKDIQMEELRQAYHAVVLDYGVPGEHLAGVYSAKDFVGWYNGLPSCRQLNPDLSCDTAVILGQGNVALDVARILLAPVQMLKRVLVVGRRGPLQVACTIKELREMVNLPGTKPDMVVEDFDSIAEALKDVPRPRKRLTELLLKTALDPPGEKEQQRRNAAHRSWAFRFYRSPVEVLPDASGTRTAALRLAVNRLEGAGEGARAVLTGEEEVVPCGLVISSIGYKSLPIDPAVPFDPSKAIVPNTMGRVTDAAGLYVSGWLKTGPTGVIATTMNSSFDTARSLLEDMSSGAVDVSTQRPGSSSVRALLDERGIQPVTFCDWEKIDLVETQRGEAVGKPREKIQTVEEMLQVAHT
;
A
#
# COMPACT_ATOMS: atom_id res chain seq x y z
N MET A 1 -16.22 12.85 32.82
CA MET A 1 -15.44 13.83 32.03
C MET A 1 -14.07 13.22 31.75
N PHE A 2 -13.94 12.49 30.64
CA PHE A 2 -12.66 11.95 30.14
C PHE A 2 -12.73 12.00 28.62
N ASP A 3 -11.70 12.57 28.00
CA ASP A 3 -11.69 12.91 26.58
C ASP A 3 -11.29 11.70 25.71
N VAL A 4 -12.22 11.21 24.89
CA VAL A 4 -11.99 10.11 23.94
C VAL A 4 -11.61 10.69 22.56
N SER A 5 -10.60 11.56 22.57
CA SER A 5 -10.00 12.18 21.40
C SER A 5 -8.65 11.53 21.07
N ARG A 6 -8.69 10.30 20.53
CA ARG A 6 -7.54 9.70 19.83
C ARG A 6 -7.94 9.25 18.44
N THR A 7 -7.64 10.12 17.49
CA THR A 7 -7.92 10.02 16.06
C THR A 7 -7.28 8.77 15.46
N LEU A 8 -8.10 7.90 14.85
CA LEU A 8 -7.61 6.72 14.13
C LEU A 8 -7.10 7.12 12.74
N THR A 9 -5.79 7.16 12.57
CA THR A 9 -5.11 7.48 11.30
C THR A 9 -5.00 6.25 10.39
N ALA A 10 -5.08 6.47 9.07
CA ALA A 10 -5.18 5.41 8.04
C ALA A 10 -3.83 5.01 7.41
N ARG A 11 -3.85 3.96 6.54
CA ARG A 11 -2.78 3.47 5.62
C ARG A 11 -1.55 2.81 6.31
N ARG A 12 -0.68 1.99 5.69
CA ARG A 12 -0.84 0.62 5.11
C ARG A 12 0.35 -0.27 5.58
N VAL A 13 0.13 -1.52 6.00
CA VAL A 13 1.15 -2.49 6.52
C VAL A 13 0.76 -3.91 6.12
N ARG A 14 1.72 -4.85 6.08
CA ARG A 14 1.57 -6.21 5.59
C ARG A 14 1.75 -7.24 6.72
N TRP A 15 2.94 -7.83 6.82
CA TRP A 15 3.16 -9.12 7.49
C TRP A 15 3.49 -9.01 8.98
N GLU A 16 3.96 -7.85 9.44
CA GLU A 16 4.51 -7.72 10.80
C GLU A 16 3.45 -7.90 11.89
N PHE A 17 2.17 -7.72 11.53
CA PHE A 17 1.03 -8.02 12.39
C PHE A 17 0.77 -9.52 12.56
N LEU A 18 1.05 -10.35 11.56
CA LEU A 18 0.99 -11.81 11.69
C LEU A 18 2.04 -12.29 12.71
N ALA A 19 3.30 -11.87 12.53
CA ALA A 19 4.39 -12.17 13.46
C ALA A 19 4.09 -11.68 14.89
N ARG A 20 3.40 -10.54 15.03
CA ARG A 20 2.96 -10.01 16.32
C ARG A 20 1.83 -10.81 16.98
N ALA A 21 0.84 -11.28 16.20
CA ALA A 21 -0.27 -12.07 16.75
C ALA A 21 0.19 -13.43 17.29
N LEU A 22 1.27 -13.99 16.76
CA LEU A 22 1.91 -15.22 17.29
C LEU A 22 2.61 -15.01 18.66
N ASN A 23 2.53 -13.78 19.20
CA ASN A 23 3.05 -13.21 20.44
C ASN A 23 4.16 -14.00 21.18
N ILE A 24 5.35 -13.40 21.20
CA ILE A 24 6.61 -14.09 21.45
C ILE A 24 7.04 -13.92 22.92
N SER A 25 6.72 -14.93 23.75
CA SER A 25 7.23 -15.11 25.13
C SER A 25 7.98 -16.45 25.28
N SER A 26 9.32 -16.41 25.42
CA SER A 26 10.28 -17.48 25.79
C SER A 26 9.95 -19.00 25.68
N SER A 27 10.58 -19.70 24.71
CA SER A 27 11.06 -21.12 24.70
C SER A 27 10.12 -22.27 24.19
N PRO A 28 10.64 -23.31 23.49
CA PRO A 28 10.86 -23.51 22.04
C PRO A 28 9.95 -24.64 21.41
N LEU A 29 9.88 -25.01 20.12
CA LEU A 29 10.46 -24.55 18.82
C LEU A 29 9.57 -25.05 17.63
N ARG A 30 8.94 -24.18 16.81
CA ARG A 30 8.08 -24.50 15.63
C ARG A 30 8.01 -23.35 14.61
N SER A 31 8.13 -23.56 13.30
CA SER A 31 8.33 -22.47 12.31
C SER A 31 7.11 -22.02 11.47
N VAL A 32 6.97 -20.70 11.22
CA VAL A 32 5.90 -20.01 10.44
C VAL A 32 6.50 -18.92 9.51
N PHE A 33 5.82 -18.54 8.41
CA PHE A 33 6.34 -17.69 7.33
C PHE A 33 5.46 -16.46 6.97
N ALA A 34 6.05 -15.40 6.38
CA ALA A 34 5.35 -14.35 5.61
C ALA A 34 6.25 -13.65 4.55
N GLN A 35 5.71 -12.96 3.52
CA GLN A 35 6.51 -12.42 2.39
C GLN A 35 6.08 -11.08 1.72
N SER A 36 7.04 -10.32 1.13
CA SER A 36 6.84 -9.13 0.25
C SER A 36 7.91 -9.03 -0.91
N HIS A 37 7.94 -7.99 -1.80
CA HIS A 37 8.46 -8.13 -3.20
C HIS A 37 9.29 -6.97 -3.97
N ALA A 38 10.64 -7.02 -4.28
CA ALA A 38 11.41 -6.51 -5.52
C ALA A 38 12.93 -6.92 -5.71
N ASP A 39 13.44 -7.38 -6.89
CA ASP A 39 14.67 -8.24 -7.21
C ASP A 39 16.14 -7.91 -6.69
N SER A 40 17.23 -8.52 -7.27
CA SER A 40 18.27 -9.31 -6.52
C SER A 40 19.85 -9.19 -6.71
N ARG A 41 20.66 -9.57 -5.66
CA ARG A 41 21.97 -10.38 -5.56
C ARG A 41 23.27 -9.84 -4.82
N GLY A 42 23.77 -10.54 -3.75
CA GLY A 42 25.22 -10.93 -3.57
C GLY A 42 26.08 -10.58 -2.29
N PHE A 43 26.51 -11.60 -1.51
CA PHE A 43 27.65 -11.79 -0.53
C PHE A 43 28.16 -10.64 0.39
N ASP A 44 28.36 -10.75 1.74
CA ASP A 44 28.12 -11.84 2.74
C ASP A 44 27.90 -11.40 4.26
N SER A 45 28.55 -12.03 5.28
CA SER A 45 28.13 -12.24 6.70
C SER A 45 29.02 -11.73 7.88
N ARG A 46 28.39 -11.29 9.01
CA ARG A 46 28.69 -11.70 10.43
C ARG A 46 27.78 -11.05 11.51
N THR A 47 27.70 -11.68 12.69
CA THR A 47 26.67 -11.50 13.74
C THR A 47 26.88 -10.34 14.73
N CYS A 48 25.78 -9.76 15.25
CA CYS A 48 25.78 -8.87 16.43
C CYS A 48 24.47 -9.01 17.24
N THR A 49 24.53 -8.82 18.58
CA THR A 49 23.38 -8.92 19.50
C THR A 49 23.37 -7.79 20.53
N ARG A 50 22.21 -7.14 20.75
CA ARG A 50 21.74 -6.65 22.08
C ARG A 50 20.32 -6.03 22.04
N THR A 51 19.70 -5.99 23.21
CA THR A 51 18.26 -5.79 23.47
C THR A 51 17.86 -4.34 23.78
N ALA A 52 16.61 -3.97 23.48
CA ALA A 52 15.94 -2.70 23.82
C ALA A 52 14.40 -2.88 23.94
N PRO A 53 13.65 -1.98 24.62
CA PRO A 53 12.38 -2.34 25.29
C PRO A 53 11.08 -2.26 24.46
N ARG A 54 10.04 -2.96 24.96
CA ARG A 54 8.70 -3.12 24.37
C ARG A 54 7.90 -1.81 24.22
N SER A 55 7.22 -1.62 23.08
CA SER A 55 6.24 -0.54 22.86
C SER A 55 4.78 -0.97 23.04
N VAL A 56 3.92 0.01 23.39
CA VAL A 56 2.55 -0.23 23.86
C VAL A 56 1.53 -0.19 22.72
N TYR A 57 0.98 -1.34 22.36
CA TYR A 57 -0.36 -1.43 21.78
C TYR A 57 -1.08 -2.56 22.51
N LYS A 58 -2.36 -2.37 22.87
CA LYS A 58 -3.15 -3.42 23.52
C LYS A 58 -3.24 -4.62 22.60
N GLU A 59 -2.75 -5.75 23.09
CA GLU A 59 -2.98 -7.06 22.48
C GLU A 59 -4.48 -7.32 22.42
N GLN A 60 -4.99 -7.74 21.26
CA GLN A 60 -6.23 -8.50 21.20
C GLN A 60 -5.86 -9.96 21.49
N ASP A 61 -6.68 -10.64 22.28
CA ASP A 61 -6.33 -11.91 22.94
C ASP A 61 -5.98 -13.04 21.96
N VAL A 62 -4.72 -13.11 21.57
CA VAL A 62 -4.11 -14.26 20.90
C VAL A 62 -3.04 -14.81 21.86
N PRO A 63 -3.20 -16.04 22.37
CA PRO A 63 -2.30 -16.57 23.38
C PRO A 63 -0.89 -16.71 22.82
N ALA A 64 0.07 -16.14 23.54
CA ALA A 64 1.49 -16.19 23.19
C ALA A 64 1.93 -17.65 23.00
N ARG A 65 2.68 -17.92 21.92
CA ARG A 65 3.24 -19.25 21.65
C ARG A 65 4.76 -19.23 21.82
N PRO A 66 5.28 -19.66 22.98
CA PRO A 66 6.71 -19.83 23.26
C PRO A 66 7.50 -20.61 22.22
N ASP A 67 6.83 -21.54 21.56
CA ASP A 67 7.40 -22.44 20.58
C ASP A 67 7.63 -21.77 19.21
N VAL A 68 6.85 -20.76 18.81
CA VAL A 68 6.86 -20.32 17.40
C VAL A 68 8.09 -19.46 17.00
N GLN A 69 8.83 -19.90 15.99
CA GLN A 69 9.80 -19.13 15.21
C GLN A 69 9.15 -18.64 13.92
N VAL A 70 9.49 -17.43 13.47
CA VAL A 70 8.97 -16.81 12.26
C VAL A 70 10.14 -16.44 11.34
N ASP A 71 10.11 -16.91 10.10
CA ASP A 71 11.08 -16.54 9.07
C ASP A 71 10.36 -15.77 7.96
N ILE A 72 10.76 -14.52 7.74
CA ILE A 72 10.15 -13.61 6.77
C ILE A 72 11.05 -13.48 5.55
N TYR A 73 10.47 -13.64 4.37
CA TYR A 73 11.17 -13.52 3.10
C TYR A 73 10.73 -12.24 2.37
N GLU A 74 11.64 -11.51 1.77
CA GLU A 74 11.31 -10.30 1.01
C GLU A 74 12.20 -10.29 -0.22
N ARG A 75 11.62 -10.08 -1.41
CA ARG A 75 12.41 -10.07 -2.64
C ARG A 75 13.37 -8.87 -2.66
N LEU A 76 13.06 -7.76 -1.97
CA LEU A 76 13.96 -6.61 -1.77
C LEU A 76 15.01 -6.83 -0.69
N PRO A 77 16.17 -6.16 -0.79
CA PRO A 77 17.09 -5.97 0.34
C PRO A 77 16.47 -5.27 1.57
N VAL A 78 15.29 -4.65 1.43
CA VAL A 78 14.70 -3.74 2.44
C VAL A 78 13.25 -4.11 2.79
N PRO A 79 12.87 -4.12 4.08
CA PRO A 79 11.55 -4.53 4.56
C PRO A 79 10.48 -3.42 4.44
N PHE A 80 9.37 -3.61 5.16
CA PHE A 80 8.25 -2.67 5.37
C PHE A 80 7.37 -2.36 4.15
N GLY A 81 7.69 -2.84 2.95
CA GLY A 81 6.81 -2.83 1.77
C GLY A 81 6.14 -1.48 1.50
N LEU A 82 4.80 -1.42 1.48
CA LEU A 82 4.06 -0.16 1.21
C LEU A 82 4.15 0.88 2.34
N VAL A 83 4.62 0.57 3.55
CA VAL A 83 4.92 1.60 4.55
C VAL A 83 6.08 2.47 4.05
N ARG A 84 7.09 1.81 3.47
CA ARG A 84 8.28 2.42 2.90
C ARG A 84 8.03 3.00 1.51
N PHE A 85 7.38 2.25 0.62
CA PHE A 85 7.23 2.56 -0.81
C PHE A 85 5.85 3.08 -1.26
N GLY A 86 4.85 3.09 -0.39
CA GLY A 86 3.47 3.43 -0.73
C GLY A 86 2.90 4.62 0.04
N VAL A 87 3.10 4.67 1.36
CA VAL A 87 2.73 5.82 2.20
C VAL A 87 3.50 7.04 1.70
N ALA A 88 2.81 8.14 1.45
CA ALA A 88 3.38 9.34 0.88
C ALA A 88 4.46 9.99 1.80
N PRO A 89 5.46 10.71 1.26
CA PRO A 89 6.53 11.31 2.04
C PRO A 89 6.05 12.43 2.97
N ASP A 90 4.92 13.07 2.66
CA ASP A 90 4.22 14.05 3.50
C ASP A 90 3.38 13.42 4.63
N HIS A 91 3.37 12.09 4.75
CA HIS A 91 2.78 11.34 5.88
C HIS A 91 3.83 10.56 6.69
N PRO A 92 4.83 11.23 7.30
CA PRO A 92 5.81 10.55 8.15
C PRO A 92 5.17 9.91 9.40
N GLU A 93 4.08 10.47 9.92
CA GLU A 93 3.40 9.99 11.12
C GLU A 93 2.81 8.59 10.94
N VAL A 94 2.43 8.24 9.71
CA VAL A 94 1.93 6.92 9.33
C VAL A 94 3.06 5.90 9.25
N LYS A 95 4.30 6.33 8.96
CA LYS A 95 5.48 5.45 8.87
C LYS A 95 6.01 5.02 10.23
N ASN A 96 5.62 5.68 11.33
CA ASN A 96 6.03 5.36 12.71
C ASN A 96 5.80 3.90 13.13
N VAL A 97 4.90 3.18 12.47
CA VAL A 97 4.67 1.75 12.70
C VAL A 97 5.91 0.87 12.41
N ILE A 98 6.86 1.36 11.59
CA ILE A 98 8.18 0.76 11.37
C ILE A 98 8.91 0.49 12.70
N ASN A 99 8.73 1.33 13.72
CA ASN A 99 9.36 1.14 15.03
C ASN A 99 8.90 -0.17 15.68
N THR A 100 7.61 -0.47 15.60
CA THR A 100 6.99 -1.71 16.11
C THR A 100 7.49 -2.93 15.35
N PHE A 101 7.67 -2.79 14.03
CA PHE A 101 8.14 -3.88 13.15
C PHE A 101 9.60 -4.19 13.37
N THR A 102 10.41 -3.15 13.57
CA THR A 102 11.80 -3.26 13.99
C THR A 102 11.92 -3.96 15.34
N GLN A 103 11.01 -3.67 16.30
CA GLN A 103 10.95 -4.42 17.57
C GLN A 103 10.60 -5.89 17.38
N THR A 104 9.67 -6.24 16.47
CA THR A 104 9.34 -7.64 16.14
C THR A 104 10.49 -8.34 15.43
N ALA A 105 11.10 -7.73 14.43
CA ALA A 105 12.20 -8.30 13.64
C ALA A 105 13.49 -8.51 14.45
N LYS A 106 13.68 -7.79 15.56
CA LYS A 106 14.79 -7.98 16.50
C LYS A 106 14.57 -9.08 17.55
N GLN A 107 13.43 -9.76 17.54
CA GLN A 107 13.19 -10.88 18.45
C GLN A 107 14.00 -12.11 18.00
N SER A 108 14.60 -12.85 18.94
CA SER A 108 15.43 -14.03 18.62
C SER A 108 14.70 -15.19 17.94
N ARG A 109 13.36 -15.12 17.86
CA ARG A 109 12.48 -16.05 17.15
C ARG A 109 11.92 -15.44 15.85
N CYS A 110 12.49 -14.36 15.36
CA CYS A 110 12.09 -13.68 14.13
C CYS A 110 13.33 -13.50 13.25
N SER A 111 13.32 -14.06 12.04
CA SER A 111 14.38 -13.91 11.05
C SER A 111 13.84 -13.14 9.84
N PHE A 112 14.67 -12.29 9.24
CA PHE A 112 14.38 -11.63 7.98
C PHE A 112 15.39 -12.09 6.92
N TYR A 113 14.88 -12.39 5.73
CA TYR A 113 15.60 -12.81 4.54
C TYR A 113 15.13 -11.95 3.36
N GLY A 114 15.62 -10.71 3.33
CA GLY A 114 15.54 -9.85 2.15
C GLY A 114 16.32 -10.44 0.98
N ASN A 115 16.16 -9.86 -0.21
CA ASN A 115 16.80 -10.29 -1.45
C ASN A 115 16.40 -11.72 -1.93
N VAL A 116 15.24 -12.25 -1.51
CA VAL A 116 14.76 -13.61 -1.86
C VAL A 116 13.39 -13.60 -2.57
N ASN A 117 13.38 -14.04 -3.83
CA ASN A 117 12.19 -14.10 -4.68
C ASN A 117 11.49 -15.47 -4.62
N VAL A 118 10.51 -15.66 -3.72
CA VAL A 118 9.66 -16.86 -3.75
C VAL A 118 8.88 -16.94 -5.06
N GLY A 119 8.78 -18.16 -5.63
CA GLY A 119 8.30 -18.44 -6.99
C GLY A 119 9.40 -18.44 -8.06
N LYS A 120 10.61 -17.96 -7.72
CA LYS A 120 11.76 -17.88 -8.65
C LYS A 120 13.03 -18.46 -8.03
N ASP A 121 13.51 -17.85 -6.95
CA ASP A 121 14.73 -18.23 -6.24
C ASP A 121 14.47 -19.44 -5.32
N ILE A 122 13.27 -19.50 -4.72
CA ILE A 122 12.75 -20.63 -3.93
C ILE A 122 11.30 -20.88 -4.34
N GLN A 123 10.94 -22.13 -4.62
CA GLN A 123 9.59 -22.52 -5.04
C GLN A 123 8.68 -22.72 -3.81
N MET A 124 7.37 -22.55 -3.98
CA MET A 124 6.40 -22.65 -2.89
C MET A 124 6.44 -24.02 -2.18
N GLU A 125 6.60 -25.09 -2.95
CA GLU A 125 6.63 -26.44 -2.38
C GLU A 125 7.88 -26.70 -1.52
N GLU A 126 9.01 -26.05 -1.83
CA GLU A 126 10.24 -26.10 -1.02
C GLU A 126 10.02 -25.45 0.36
N LEU A 127 9.23 -24.36 0.40
CA LEU A 127 8.80 -23.75 1.66
C LEU A 127 7.82 -24.65 2.42
N ARG A 128 6.85 -25.28 1.74
CA ARG A 128 5.89 -26.21 2.38
C ARG A 128 6.54 -27.49 2.91
N GLN A 129 7.69 -27.88 2.35
CA GLN A 129 8.54 -28.93 2.89
C GLN A 129 9.38 -28.45 4.08
N ALA A 130 9.94 -27.23 4.00
CA ALA A 130 10.79 -26.66 5.04
C ALA A 130 10.04 -26.18 6.29
N TYR A 131 8.78 -25.76 6.18
CA TYR A 131 7.99 -25.15 7.27
C TYR A 131 6.77 -25.98 7.67
N HIS A 132 6.27 -25.79 8.88
CA HIS A 132 4.99 -26.40 9.32
C HIS A 132 3.79 -25.70 8.67
N ALA A 133 3.88 -24.38 8.52
CA ALA A 133 2.86 -23.58 7.86
C ALA A 133 3.47 -22.38 7.11
N VAL A 134 2.84 -22.01 6.01
CA VAL A 134 3.26 -20.92 5.11
C VAL A 134 2.12 -19.91 4.99
N VAL A 135 2.35 -18.63 5.31
CA VAL A 135 1.35 -17.55 5.15
C VAL A 135 1.72 -16.58 4.04
N LEU A 136 0.92 -16.52 2.98
CA LEU A 136 1.12 -15.63 1.84
C LEU A 136 0.64 -14.21 2.15
N ASP A 137 1.48 -13.20 1.92
CA ASP A 137 1.15 -11.78 2.17
C ASP A 137 1.78 -10.81 1.14
N TYR A 138 2.10 -11.33 -0.04
CA TYR A 138 2.82 -10.58 -1.06
C TYR A 138 1.97 -9.49 -1.73
N GLY A 139 2.69 -8.50 -2.28
CA GLY A 139 2.11 -7.31 -2.88
C GLY A 139 1.63 -7.48 -4.32
N VAL A 140 1.05 -6.40 -4.82
CA VAL A 140 0.43 -6.31 -6.14
C VAL A 140 1.36 -5.63 -7.16
N PRO A 141 1.61 -6.22 -8.35
CA PRO A 141 2.29 -5.56 -9.47
C PRO A 141 1.33 -4.63 -10.27
N GLY A 142 1.78 -4.08 -11.42
CA GLY A 142 1.03 -3.11 -12.22
C GLY A 142 0.98 -3.45 -13.71
N GLU A 143 0.14 -2.74 -14.46
CA GLU A 143 -0.03 -2.83 -15.92
C GLU A 143 0.53 -1.53 -16.58
N HIS A 144 0.96 -1.58 -17.85
CA HIS A 144 1.71 -0.48 -18.50
C HIS A 144 1.14 -0.04 -19.86
N LEU A 145 1.04 1.27 -20.08
CA LEU A 145 0.92 1.96 -21.38
C LEU A 145 1.70 3.29 -21.33
N ALA A 146 2.21 3.78 -22.47
CA ALA A 146 2.96 5.04 -22.51
C ALA A 146 2.05 6.26 -22.31
N GLY A 147 2.53 7.30 -21.60
CA GLY A 147 1.75 8.50 -21.23
C GLY A 147 0.67 8.28 -20.15
N VAL A 148 0.32 7.03 -19.85
CA VAL A 148 -0.65 6.63 -18.83
C VAL A 148 0.06 5.91 -17.70
N TYR A 149 0.41 6.65 -16.65
CA TYR A 149 1.11 6.07 -15.50
C TYR A 149 0.12 5.34 -14.59
N SER A 150 0.48 4.17 -14.08
CA SER A 150 -0.26 3.64 -12.93
C SER A 150 0.06 4.50 -11.70
N ALA A 151 -0.94 4.79 -10.88
CA ALA A 151 -0.72 5.52 -9.62
C ALA A 151 0.24 4.76 -8.71
N LYS A 152 0.25 3.42 -8.80
CA LYS A 152 1.24 2.57 -8.12
C LYS A 152 2.66 2.95 -8.51
N ASP A 153 2.97 3.01 -9.80
CA ASP A 153 4.34 3.21 -10.26
C ASP A 153 4.77 4.67 -10.04
N PHE A 154 3.85 5.63 -10.19
CA PHE A 154 4.10 7.03 -9.83
C PHE A 154 4.41 7.21 -8.34
N VAL A 155 3.63 6.55 -7.47
CA VAL A 155 3.89 6.50 -6.02
C VAL A 155 5.20 5.77 -5.70
N GLY A 156 5.51 4.70 -6.42
CA GLY A 156 6.77 3.98 -6.30
C GLY A 156 7.97 4.85 -6.67
N TRP A 157 7.88 5.58 -7.79
CA TRP A 157 8.91 6.51 -8.28
C TRP A 157 9.27 7.56 -7.22
N TYR A 158 8.29 8.36 -6.75
CA TYR A 158 8.60 9.38 -5.74
C TYR A 158 8.98 8.80 -4.36
N ASN A 159 8.62 7.56 -4.07
CA ASN A 159 9.06 6.86 -2.86
C ASN A 159 10.36 6.04 -3.04
N GLY A 160 11.04 6.11 -4.19
CA GLY A 160 12.31 5.40 -4.41
C GLY A 160 12.20 3.87 -4.47
N LEU A 161 11.08 3.33 -4.97
CA LEU A 161 10.97 1.91 -5.32
C LEU A 161 11.88 1.61 -6.52
N PRO A 162 12.87 0.70 -6.43
CA PRO A 162 13.89 0.55 -7.47
C PRO A 162 13.34 0.29 -8.88
N SER A 163 12.32 -0.56 -9.01
CA SER A 163 11.66 -0.87 -10.29
C SER A 163 10.95 0.32 -10.94
N CYS A 164 10.69 1.39 -10.19
CA CYS A 164 10.01 2.60 -10.67
C CYS A 164 10.96 3.80 -10.78
N ARG A 165 12.27 3.64 -10.49
CA ARG A 165 13.26 4.73 -10.52
C ARG A 165 13.29 5.46 -11.87
N GLN A 166 13.22 4.71 -12.96
CA GLN A 166 13.30 5.22 -14.34
C GLN A 166 11.95 5.67 -14.93
N LEU A 167 10.88 5.77 -14.12
CA LEU A 167 9.55 6.16 -14.62
C LEU A 167 9.55 7.53 -15.29
N ASN A 168 10.38 8.45 -14.79
CA ASN A 168 10.67 9.78 -15.35
C ASN A 168 9.43 10.48 -15.97
N PRO A 169 8.36 10.68 -15.20
CA PRO A 169 7.12 11.24 -15.72
C PRO A 169 7.33 12.67 -16.24
N ASP A 170 6.75 12.99 -17.40
CA ASP A 170 6.76 14.37 -17.91
C ASP A 170 5.80 15.22 -17.06
N LEU A 171 6.39 16.09 -16.23
CA LEU A 171 5.67 17.03 -15.36
C LEU A 171 5.64 18.46 -15.93
N SER A 172 5.98 18.65 -17.22
CA SER A 172 6.02 19.97 -17.87
C SER A 172 4.66 20.50 -18.31
N CYS A 173 3.61 19.68 -18.25
CA CYS A 173 2.24 20.08 -18.57
C CYS A 173 1.58 20.91 -17.45
N ASP A 174 0.50 21.63 -17.79
CA ASP A 174 -0.24 22.44 -16.81
C ASP A 174 -1.31 21.64 -16.04
N THR A 175 -1.83 20.56 -16.63
CA THR A 175 -2.99 19.81 -16.15
C THR A 175 -2.70 18.31 -16.12
N ALA A 176 -2.88 17.72 -14.94
CA ALA A 176 -2.89 16.27 -14.75
C ALA A 176 -4.31 15.75 -14.45
N VAL A 177 -4.63 14.56 -14.95
CA VAL A 177 -5.88 13.84 -14.68
C VAL A 177 -5.59 12.55 -13.94
N ILE A 178 -6.26 12.33 -12.81
CA ILE A 178 -6.14 11.12 -11.99
C ILE A 178 -7.45 10.36 -12.03
N LEU A 179 -7.42 9.11 -12.49
CA LEU A 179 -8.60 8.25 -12.62
C LEU A 179 -8.85 7.48 -11.33
N GLY A 180 -9.99 7.70 -10.68
CA GLY A 180 -10.37 7.09 -9.41
C GLY A 180 -10.23 8.05 -8.24
N GLN A 181 -11.21 8.03 -7.32
CA GLN A 181 -11.35 9.01 -6.23
C GLN A 181 -11.03 8.38 -4.86
N GLY A 182 -9.88 7.70 -4.76
CA GLY A 182 -9.39 7.05 -3.54
C GLY A 182 -8.29 7.83 -2.82
N ASN A 183 -7.88 7.38 -1.64
CA ASN A 183 -6.76 8.00 -0.89
C ASN A 183 -5.47 8.12 -1.72
N VAL A 184 -5.16 7.14 -2.59
CA VAL A 184 -3.96 7.16 -3.45
C VAL A 184 -4.04 8.30 -4.48
N ALA A 185 -5.22 8.55 -5.03
CA ALA A 185 -5.41 9.65 -5.96
C ALA A 185 -5.19 11.01 -5.30
N LEU A 186 -5.60 11.15 -4.02
CA LEU A 186 -5.32 12.36 -3.24
C LEU A 186 -3.84 12.47 -2.85
N ASP A 187 -3.15 11.36 -2.56
CA ASP A 187 -1.69 11.38 -2.35
C ASP A 187 -0.95 11.89 -3.59
N VAL A 188 -1.27 11.32 -4.76
CA VAL A 188 -0.70 11.77 -6.04
C VAL A 188 -1.06 13.24 -6.29
N ALA A 189 -2.32 13.65 -6.07
CA ALA A 189 -2.73 15.04 -6.23
C ALA A 189 -1.95 16.00 -5.30
N ARG A 190 -1.79 15.67 -4.01
CA ARG A 190 -0.97 16.49 -3.08
C ARG A 190 0.48 16.59 -3.54
N ILE A 191 1.10 15.50 -3.98
CA ILE A 191 2.49 15.50 -4.44
C ILE A 191 2.68 16.30 -5.75
N LEU A 192 1.72 16.24 -6.68
CA LEU A 192 1.74 17.06 -7.90
C LEU A 192 1.48 18.55 -7.64
N LEU A 193 0.71 18.88 -6.60
CA LEU A 193 0.33 20.26 -6.25
C LEU A 193 1.25 20.93 -5.23
N ALA A 194 2.00 20.15 -4.45
CA ALA A 194 3.24 20.58 -3.79
C ALA A 194 4.21 21.19 -4.83
N PRO A 195 5.27 21.95 -4.45
CA PRO A 195 5.89 22.98 -5.31
C PRO A 195 6.73 22.53 -6.53
N VAL A 196 6.29 21.49 -7.26
CA VAL A 196 6.57 21.26 -8.69
C VAL A 196 6.16 22.51 -9.47
N GLN A 197 7.05 23.15 -10.22
CA GLN A 197 6.83 24.53 -10.68
C GLN A 197 5.77 24.69 -11.81
N MET A 198 5.52 23.65 -12.61
CA MET A 198 4.74 23.78 -13.87
C MET A 198 3.28 23.36 -13.77
N LEU A 199 2.95 22.34 -12.97
CA LEU A 199 1.59 21.84 -12.81
C LEU A 199 0.71 22.83 -12.04
N LYS A 200 -0.38 23.24 -12.68
CA LYS A 200 -1.35 24.21 -12.16
C LYS A 200 -2.69 23.59 -11.80
N ARG A 201 -3.11 22.51 -12.47
CA ARG A 201 -4.42 21.88 -12.29
C ARG A 201 -4.32 20.36 -12.12
N VAL A 202 -5.03 19.81 -11.14
CA VAL A 202 -5.21 18.36 -10.99
C VAL A 202 -6.70 18.00 -10.92
N LEU A 203 -7.17 17.17 -11.85
CA LEU A 203 -8.56 16.70 -11.90
C LEU A 203 -8.63 15.24 -11.45
N VAL A 204 -9.39 14.97 -10.39
CA VAL A 204 -9.59 13.62 -9.85
C VAL A 204 -10.95 13.08 -10.29
N VAL A 205 -10.91 12.28 -11.36
CA VAL A 205 -12.07 11.84 -12.14
C VAL A 205 -12.66 10.56 -11.54
N GLY A 206 -13.99 10.53 -11.34
CA GLY A 206 -14.69 9.37 -10.82
C GLY A 206 -15.88 8.97 -11.69
N ARG A 207 -16.03 7.67 -11.95
CA ARG A 207 -17.18 7.13 -12.71
C ARG A 207 -18.53 7.25 -11.98
N ARG A 208 -18.54 7.45 -10.66
CA ARG A 208 -19.74 7.59 -9.83
C ARG A 208 -19.79 8.98 -9.19
N GLY A 209 -20.82 9.26 -8.39
CA GLY A 209 -21.06 10.55 -7.76
C GLY A 209 -20.31 10.79 -6.43
N PRO A 210 -20.52 11.96 -5.80
CA PRO A 210 -19.91 12.33 -4.51
C PRO A 210 -20.16 11.29 -3.40
N LEU A 211 -21.36 10.69 -3.38
CA LEU A 211 -21.72 9.66 -2.42
C LEU A 211 -20.93 8.35 -2.58
N GLN A 212 -20.12 8.18 -3.63
CA GLN A 212 -19.31 6.98 -3.88
C GLN A 212 -17.78 7.20 -3.96
N VAL A 213 -17.24 8.38 -3.58
CA VAL A 213 -15.78 8.57 -3.39
C VAL A 213 -15.17 7.51 -2.45
N ALA A 214 -13.96 7.05 -2.72
CA ALA A 214 -13.26 6.07 -1.88
C ALA A 214 -12.21 6.70 -0.93
N CYS A 215 -12.02 8.02 -0.98
CA CYS A 215 -11.14 8.74 -0.06
C CYS A 215 -11.74 8.85 1.35
N THR A 216 -10.88 9.11 2.34
CA THR A 216 -11.28 9.33 3.74
C THR A 216 -11.20 10.82 4.12
N ILE A 217 -11.89 11.20 5.19
CA ILE A 217 -12.05 12.62 5.58
C ILE A 217 -10.73 13.32 5.97
N LYS A 218 -9.71 12.59 6.44
CA LYS A 218 -8.36 13.14 6.68
C LYS A 218 -7.77 13.69 5.39
N GLU A 219 -7.73 12.85 4.36
CA GLU A 219 -7.08 13.13 3.08
C GLU A 219 -7.80 14.24 2.31
N LEU A 220 -9.14 14.24 2.33
CA LEU A 220 -9.92 15.34 1.77
C LEU A 220 -9.64 16.64 2.52
N ARG A 221 -9.56 16.62 3.85
CA ARG A 221 -9.27 17.82 4.66
C ARG A 221 -7.87 18.35 4.39
N GLU A 222 -6.88 17.49 4.15
CA GLU A 222 -5.54 17.91 3.74
C GLU A 222 -5.55 18.57 2.36
N MET A 223 -6.25 17.99 1.38
CA MET A 223 -6.43 18.59 0.04
C MET A 223 -7.13 19.97 0.10
N VAL A 224 -8.18 20.11 0.92
CA VAL A 224 -8.91 21.38 1.10
C VAL A 224 -8.00 22.47 1.68
N ASN A 225 -7.12 22.11 2.61
CA ASN A 225 -6.21 23.06 3.28
C ASN A 225 -4.82 23.16 2.61
N LEU A 226 -4.61 22.52 1.45
CA LEU A 226 -3.30 22.44 0.81
C LEU A 226 -2.81 23.85 0.36
N PRO A 227 -1.68 24.36 0.90
CA PRO A 227 -1.20 25.71 0.64
C PRO A 227 -1.01 26.02 -0.85
N GLY A 228 -1.32 27.26 -1.26
CA GLY A 228 -1.20 27.70 -2.66
C GLY A 228 -2.24 27.12 -3.63
N THR A 229 -3.18 26.28 -3.16
CA THR A 229 -4.20 25.64 -4.01
C THR A 229 -5.63 26.06 -3.65
N LYS A 230 -6.56 25.94 -4.61
CA LYS A 230 -8.02 26.11 -4.41
C LYS A 230 -8.83 24.95 -5.00
N PRO A 231 -9.96 24.56 -4.40
CA PRO A 231 -10.91 23.64 -5.02
C PRO A 231 -11.64 24.33 -6.20
N ASP A 232 -11.94 23.57 -7.25
CA ASP A 232 -12.61 24.00 -8.49
C ASP A 232 -13.72 23.00 -8.89
N MET A 233 -14.77 22.92 -8.06
CA MET A 233 -15.84 21.93 -8.19
C MET A 233 -16.94 22.38 -9.15
N VAL A 234 -17.56 21.43 -9.84
CA VAL A 234 -18.86 21.61 -10.50
C VAL A 234 -19.94 21.61 -9.42
N VAL A 235 -20.87 22.57 -9.44
CA VAL A 235 -21.88 22.74 -8.38
C VAL A 235 -23.00 21.70 -8.53
N GLU A 236 -23.39 21.47 -9.77
CA GLU A 236 -24.45 20.58 -10.25
C GLU A 236 -24.16 19.10 -9.89
N ASP A 237 -22.87 18.73 -9.75
CA ASP A 237 -22.44 17.40 -9.26
C ASP A 237 -22.94 17.11 -7.81
N PHE A 238 -23.39 18.13 -7.07
CA PHE A 238 -23.85 18.03 -5.68
C PHE A 238 -25.37 18.19 -5.50
N ASP A 239 -26.12 18.36 -6.56
CA ASP A 239 -27.58 18.48 -6.52
C ASP A 239 -28.23 17.23 -5.89
N SER A 240 -29.24 17.44 -5.05
CA SER A 240 -29.97 16.42 -4.27
C SER A 240 -29.13 15.55 -3.32
N ILE A 241 -27.79 15.69 -3.27
CA ILE A 241 -26.91 14.90 -2.39
C ILE A 241 -27.22 15.15 -0.91
N ALA A 242 -27.60 16.39 -0.54
CA ALA A 242 -27.92 16.74 0.85
C ALA A 242 -29.14 15.97 1.40
N GLU A 243 -30.13 15.67 0.56
CA GLU A 243 -31.33 14.91 0.95
C GLU A 243 -30.99 13.44 1.24
N ALA A 244 -30.11 12.86 0.41
CA ALA A 244 -29.63 11.50 0.53
C ALA A 244 -28.72 11.25 1.76
N LEU A 245 -28.34 12.27 2.53
CA LEU A 245 -27.51 12.15 3.74
C LEU A 245 -28.27 11.78 5.03
N LYS A 246 -29.59 11.58 4.96
CA LYS A 246 -30.40 11.21 6.13
C LYS A 246 -30.02 9.84 6.68
N ASP A 247 -29.94 8.84 5.81
CA ASP A 247 -29.76 7.42 6.17
C ASP A 247 -28.30 6.93 6.02
N VAL A 248 -27.35 7.84 5.85
CA VAL A 248 -25.95 7.54 5.56
C VAL A 248 -25.13 7.38 6.86
N PRO A 249 -24.33 6.30 7.01
CA PRO A 249 -23.50 6.08 8.20
C PRO A 249 -22.59 7.27 8.56
N ARG A 250 -22.47 7.57 9.87
CA ARG A 250 -21.75 8.76 10.40
C ARG A 250 -20.37 9.05 9.78
N PRO A 251 -19.48 8.07 9.51
CA PRO A 251 -18.19 8.35 8.87
C PRO A 251 -18.34 8.84 7.43
N ARG A 252 -19.30 8.27 6.69
CA ARG A 252 -19.63 8.63 5.31
C ARG A 252 -20.30 9.99 5.25
N LYS A 253 -21.27 10.23 6.14
CA LYS A 253 -21.99 11.49 6.24
C LYS A 253 -21.05 12.68 6.44
N ARG A 254 -20.13 12.60 7.42
CA ARG A 254 -19.13 13.64 7.70
C ARG A 254 -18.17 13.93 6.53
N LEU A 255 -17.87 12.92 5.71
CA LEU A 255 -17.05 13.10 4.51
C LEU A 255 -17.81 13.90 3.45
N THR A 256 -19.08 13.53 3.18
CA THR A 256 -19.90 14.24 2.20
C THR A 256 -20.28 15.65 2.67
N GLU A 257 -20.53 15.86 3.96
CA GLU A 257 -20.70 17.20 4.56
C GLU A 257 -19.49 18.10 4.28
N LEU A 258 -18.26 17.55 4.36
CA LEU A 258 -17.05 18.30 4.00
C LEU A 258 -16.95 18.58 2.49
N LEU A 259 -17.38 17.65 1.62
CA LEU A 259 -17.45 17.89 0.17
C LEU A 259 -18.45 19.01 -0.17
N LEU A 260 -19.68 18.91 0.33
CA LEU A 260 -20.74 19.91 0.15
C LEU A 260 -20.27 21.30 0.61
N LYS A 261 -19.72 21.39 1.83
CA LYS A 261 -19.13 22.64 2.34
C LYS A 261 -17.97 23.17 1.51
N THR A 262 -17.20 22.30 0.85
CA THR A 262 -16.08 22.74 0.00
C THR A 262 -16.57 23.31 -1.33
N ALA A 263 -17.65 22.74 -1.89
CA ALA A 263 -18.19 23.09 -3.19
C ALA A 263 -19.25 24.21 -3.16
N LEU A 264 -20.10 24.24 -2.12
CA LEU A 264 -21.33 25.05 -2.06
C LEU A 264 -21.26 26.21 -1.06
N ASP A 265 -20.66 26.02 0.13
CA ASP A 265 -20.61 27.09 1.14
C ASP A 265 -19.69 28.24 0.64
N PRO A 266 -20.11 29.51 0.72
CA PRO A 266 -19.19 30.63 0.53
C PRO A 266 -18.10 30.60 1.62
N PRO A 267 -16.81 30.64 1.26
CA PRO A 267 -15.73 30.61 2.24
C PRO A 267 -15.69 31.93 3.04
N GLY A 268 -15.37 31.84 4.33
CA GLY A 268 -15.09 33.02 5.15
C GLY A 268 -13.87 33.81 4.64
N GLU A 269 -13.80 35.09 4.96
CA GLU A 269 -12.84 36.07 4.38
C GLU A 269 -11.40 35.56 4.25
N LYS A 270 -10.84 34.96 5.31
CA LYS A 270 -9.46 34.42 5.31
C LYS A 270 -9.26 33.29 4.28
N GLU A 271 -10.25 32.43 4.12
CA GLU A 271 -10.21 31.34 3.13
C GLU A 271 -10.46 31.88 1.71
N GLN A 272 -11.33 32.88 1.54
CA GLN A 272 -11.50 33.56 0.25
C GLN A 272 -10.20 34.26 -0.19
N GLN A 273 -9.51 34.97 0.72
CA GLN A 273 -8.20 35.56 0.46
C GLN A 273 -7.16 34.50 0.07
N ARG A 274 -7.10 33.37 0.80
CA ARG A 274 -6.21 32.25 0.47
C ARG A 274 -6.51 31.65 -0.91
N ARG A 275 -7.79 31.46 -1.27
CA ARG A 275 -8.22 30.97 -2.59
C ARG A 275 -7.93 31.97 -3.71
N ASN A 276 -8.03 33.27 -3.44
CA ASN A 276 -7.68 34.32 -4.41
C ASN A 276 -6.16 34.35 -4.69
N ALA A 277 -5.34 34.12 -3.67
CA ALA A 277 -3.87 34.00 -3.79
C ALA A 277 -3.38 32.65 -4.33
N ALA A 278 -4.27 31.67 -4.54
CA ALA A 278 -3.90 30.35 -5.03
C ALA A 278 -3.63 30.35 -6.54
N HIS A 279 -2.41 29.97 -6.91
CA HIS A 279 -1.97 29.85 -8.31
C HIS A 279 -2.18 28.44 -8.90
N ARG A 280 -2.71 27.51 -8.11
CA ARG A 280 -3.03 26.13 -8.51
C ARG A 280 -4.47 25.78 -8.13
N SER A 281 -5.09 24.87 -8.85
CA SER A 281 -6.41 24.32 -8.51
C SER A 281 -6.44 22.80 -8.54
N TRP A 282 -7.42 22.25 -7.82
CA TRP A 282 -7.74 20.83 -7.87
C TRP A 282 -9.25 20.65 -7.86
N ALA A 283 -9.72 19.55 -8.43
CA ALA A 283 -11.15 19.26 -8.45
C ALA A 283 -11.44 17.78 -8.40
N PHE A 284 -12.63 17.42 -7.92
CA PHE A 284 -13.30 16.23 -8.40
C PHE A 284 -14.05 16.54 -9.70
N ARG A 285 -14.12 15.55 -10.58
CA ARG A 285 -15.08 15.49 -11.69
C ARG A 285 -15.82 14.18 -11.55
N PHE A 286 -17.12 14.24 -11.27
CA PHE A 286 -17.93 13.06 -11.02
C PHE A 286 -18.58 12.56 -12.31
N TYR A 287 -19.18 11.37 -12.26
CA TYR A 287 -19.96 10.82 -13.36
C TYR A 287 -19.21 10.79 -14.72
N ARG A 288 -17.91 10.43 -14.71
CA ARG A 288 -17.07 10.33 -15.91
C ARG A 288 -16.29 9.01 -15.97
N SER A 289 -16.35 8.34 -17.10
CA SER A 289 -15.55 7.13 -17.41
C SER A 289 -14.50 7.46 -18.47
N PRO A 290 -13.23 7.05 -18.33
CA PRO A 290 -12.22 7.23 -19.39
C PRO A 290 -12.59 6.41 -20.64
N VAL A 291 -12.47 7.02 -21.82
CA VAL A 291 -12.73 6.40 -23.12
C VAL A 291 -11.43 6.25 -23.90
N GLU A 292 -10.74 7.36 -24.17
CA GLU A 292 -9.56 7.41 -25.03
C GLU A 292 -8.59 8.49 -24.56
N VAL A 293 -7.29 8.20 -24.63
CA VAL A 293 -6.21 9.17 -24.41
C VAL A 293 -5.84 9.76 -25.75
N LEU A 294 -6.02 11.07 -25.92
CA LEU A 294 -5.81 11.77 -27.18
C LEU A 294 -4.38 12.32 -27.24
N PRO A 295 -3.62 12.05 -28.33
CA PRO A 295 -2.26 12.52 -28.46
C PRO A 295 -2.18 14.00 -28.85
N ASP A 296 -1.00 14.60 -28.69
CA ASP A 296 -0.67 15.90 -29.27
C ASP A 296 -0.49 15.81 -30.80
N ALA A 297 -0.32 16.96 -31.46
CA ALA A 297 -0.19 17.04 -32.92
C ALA A 297 1.03 16.28 -33.49
N SER A 298 1.98 15.84 -32.66
CA SER A 298 3.11 15.01 -33.06
C SER A 298 2.86 13.51 -32.91
N GLY A 299 1.79 13.09 -32.23
CA GLY A 299 1.51 11.70 -31.89
C GLY A 299 2.34 11.15 -30.72
N THR A 300 3.27 11.93 -30.14
CA THR A 300 4.27 11.40 -29.20
C THR A 300 3.92 11.56 -27.72
N ARG A 301 3.00 12.46 -27.36
CA ARG A 301 2.61 12.76 -25.97
C ARG A 301 1.11 12.87 -25.83
N THR A 302 0.60 12.74 -24.60
CA THR A 302 -0.80 13.01 -24.29
C THR A 302 -1.10 14.52 -24.37
N ALA A 303 -2.23 14.89 -24.97
CA ALA A 303 -2.72 16.27 -25.00
C ALA A 303 -4.12 16.44 -24.39
N ALA A 304 -4.95 15.39 -24.42
CA ALA A 304 -6.25 15.38 -23.79
C ALA A 304 -6.70 13.97 -23.40
N LEU A 305 -7.76 13.90 -22.60
CA LEU A 305 -8.47 12.67 -22.27
C LEU A 305 -9.94 12.82 -22.66
N ARG A 306 -10.45 11.89 -23.45
CA ARG A 306 -11.89 11.75 -23.71
C ARG A 306 -12.54 10.95 -22.59
N LEU A 307 -13.61 11.51 -22.04
CA LEU A 307 -14.41 10.97 -20.95
C LEU A 307 -15.86 10.80 -21.42
N ALA A 308 -16.45 9.62 -21.23
CA ALA A 308 -17.89 9.45 -21.39
C ALA A 308 -18.62 9.91 -20.12
N VAL A 309 -19.76 10.56 -20.31
CA VAL A 309 -20.67 10.96 -19.24
C VAL A 309 -21.44 9.72 -18.76
N ASN A 310 -21.55 9.59 -17.44
CA ASN A 310 -22.33 8.54 -16.80
C ASN A 310 -23.58 9.12 -16.12
N ARG A 311 -24.58 8.27 -15.92
CA ARG A 311 -25.59 8.42 -14.85
C ARG A 311 -25.41 7.29 -13.83
N LEU A 312 -26.04 7.42 -12.66
CA LEU A 312 -26.14 6.32 -11.69
C LEU A 312 -27.46 5.57 -11.87
N GLU A 313 -27.37 4.24 -11.86
CA GLU A 313 -28.52 3.34 -11.78
C GLU A 313 -28.41 2.47 -10.51
N GLY A 314 -29.55 2.29 -9.82
CA GLY A 314 -29.60 1.68 -8.50
C GLY A 314 -29.24 2.64 -7.35
N ALA A 315 -29.27 2.11 -6.12
CA ALA A 315 -29.07 2.89 -4.89
C ALA A 315 -28.00 2.28 -3.97
N GLY A 316 -27.52 3.06 -3.01
CA GLY A 316 -26.54 2.63 -2.00
C GLY A 316 -25.20 2.19 -2.59
N GLU A 317 -24.58 1.18 -1.98
CA GLU A 317 -23.29 0.64 -2.45
C GLU A 317 -23.39 -0.13 -3.78
N GLY A 318 -24.59 -0.64 -4.08
CA GLY A 318 -24.89 -1.34 -5.33
C GLY A 318 -25.04 -0.43 -6.56
N ALA A 319 -25.04 0.90 -6.38
CA ALA A 319 -25.18 1.87 -7.47
C ALA A 319 -24.07 1.75 -8.52
N ARG A 320 -24.48 1.59 -9.79
CA ARG A 320 -23.61 1.40 -10.96
C ARG A 320 -23.60 2.65 -11.83
N ALA A 321 -22.45 2.90 -12.45
CA ALA A 321 -22.32 3.93 -13.48
C ALA A 321 -22.74 3.34 -14.84
N VAL A 322 -23.61 4.03 -15.56
CA VAL A 322 -24.09 3.65 -16.90
C VAL A 322 -23.90 4.83 -17.83
N LEU A 323 -23.39 4.58 -19.04
CA LEU A 323 -23.08 5.61 -20.04
C LEU A 323 -24.35 6.33 -20.50
N THR A 324 -24.32 7.65 -20.65
CA THR A 324 -25.45 8.42 -21.23
C THR A 324 -25.39 8.51 -22.75
N GLY A 325 -24.22 8.31 -23.35
CA GLY A 325 -23.94 8.54 -24.77
C GLY A 325 -23.29 9.91 -25.06
N GLU A 326 -23.18 10.78 -24.05
CA GLU A 326 -22.48 12.06 -24.16
C GLU A 326 -20.98 11.90 -23.80
N GLU A 327 -20.14 12.77 -24.34
CA GLU A 327 -18.69 12.78 -24.11
C GLU A 327 -18.16 14.19 -23.78
N GLU A 328 -17.09 14.24 -22.99
CA GLU A 328 -16.33 15.43 -22.62
C GLU A 328 -14.86 15.21 -22.96
N VAL A 329 -14.21 16.20 -23.57
CA VAL A 329 -12.75 16.17 -23.82
C VAL A 329 -12.05 17.13 -22.87
N VAL A 330 -11.15 16.59 -22.06
CA VAL A 330 -10.40 17.33 -21.04
C VAL A 330 -8.95 17.51 -21.48
N PRO A 331 -8.48 18.73 -21.78
CA PRO A 331 -7.06 18.98 -22.03
C PRO A 331 -6.19 18.64 -20.82
N CYS A 332 -5.17 17.81 -21.04
CA CYS A 332 -4.22 17.35 -20.01
C CYS A 332 -2.97 16.74 -20.65
N GLY A 333 -1.80 16.96 -20.05
CA GLY A 333 -0.55 16.33 -20.51
C GLY A 333 -0.13 15.08 -19.74
N LEU A 334 -0.81 14.79 -18.63
CA LEU A 334 -0.48 13.70 -17.71
C LEU A 334 -1.74 12.95 -17.27
N VAL A 335 -1.80 11.64 -17.49
CA VAL A 335 -2.91 10.78 -17.03
C VAL A 335 -2.37 9.72 -16.07
N ILE A 336 -2.99 9.59 -14.89
CA ILE A 336 -2.58 8.66 -13.83
C ILE A 336 -3.75 7.77 -13.41
N SER A 337 -3.62 6.45 -13.59
CA SER A 337 -4.66 5.48 -13.24
C SER A 337 -4.57 5.04 -11.77
N SER A 338 -5.53 5.47 -10.95
CA SER A 338 -5.66 5.14 -9.51
C SER A 338 -6.92 4.31 -9.21
N ILE A 339 -7.35 3.48 -10.16
CA ILE A 339 -8.64 2.74 -10.10
C ILE A 339 -8.60 1.46 -9.23
N GLY A 340 -7.43 1.05 -8.76
CA GLY A 340 -7.27 -0.16 -7.95
C GLY A 340 -5.94 -0.84 -8.18
N TYR A 341 -5.84 -2.07 -7.69
CA TYR A 341 -4.69 -2.96 -7.75
C TYR A 341 -5.26 -4.38 -8.04
N LYS A 342 -4.51 -5.29 -8.67
CA LYS A 342 -4.81 -6.73 -8.76
C LYS A 342 -3.59 -7.57 -8.40
N SER A 343 -3.68 -8.47 -7.43
CA SER A 343 -2.59 -9.42 -7.15
C SER A 343 -2.26 -10.24 -8.41
N LEU A 344 -1.06 -10.83 -8.48
CA LEU A 344 -0.74 -11.86 -9.48
C LEU A 344 -0.42 -13.19 -8.78
N PRO A 345 -0.61 -14.33 -9.47
CA PRO A 345 -0.09 -15.60 -8.98
C PRO A 345 1.44 -15.53 -8.85
N ILE A 346 1.96 -16.03 -7.72
CA ILE A 346 3.41 -16.06 -7.45
C ILE A 346 4.07 -17.39 -7.89
N ASP A 347 3.32 -18.48 -7.86
CA ASP A 347 3.81 -19.85 -8.03
C ASP A 347 2.65 -20.76 -8.47
N PRO A 348 2.83 -21.70 -9.42
CA PRO A 348 1.77 -22.61 -9.87
C PRO A 348 1.13 -23.48 -8.77
N ALA A 349 1.83 -23.74 -7.66
CA ALA A 349 1.30 -24.48 -6.52
C ALA A 349 0.37 -23.65 -5.61
N VAL A 350 0.18 -22.36 -5.89
CA VAL A 350 -0.74 -21.48 -5.15
C VAL A 350 -2.03 -21.26 -5.96
N PRO A 351 -3.21 -21.66 -5.45
CA PRO A 351 -4.47 -21.40 -6.15
C PRO A 351 -4.78 -19.91 -6.20
N PHE A 352 -5.34 -19.45 -7.33
CA PHE A 352 -5.56 -18.03 -7.59
C PHE A 352 -6.89 -17.79 -8.31
N ASP A 353 -7.68 -16.82 -7.84
CA ASP A 353 -8.90 -16.34 -8.51
C ASP A 353 -8.53 -15.14 -9.40
N PRO A 354 -8.45 -15.29 -10.74
CA PRO A 354 -8.06 -14.19 -11.63
C PRO A 354 -9.14 -13.10 -11.77
N SER A 355 -10.40 -13.39 -11.41
CA SER A 355 -11.51 -12.43 -11.46
C SER A 355 -11.47 -11.49 -10.26
N LYS A 356 -11.26 -12.03 -9.06
CA LYS A 356 -11.11 -11.25 -7.81
C LYS A 356 -9.69 -10.78 -7.52
N ALA A 357 -8.69 -11.36 -8.19
CA ALA A 357 -7.25 -11.16 -7.98
C ALA A 357 -6.79 -11.40 -6.52
N ILE A 358 -7.23 -12.53 -5.95
CA ILE A 358 -6.92 -13.00 -4.59
C ILE A 358 -6.56 -14.49 -4.59
N VAL A 359 -5.96 -14.97 -3.52
CA VAL A 359 -5.87 -16.41 -3.23
C VAL A 359 -7.21 -16.86 -2.59
N PRO A 360 -7.91 -17.85 -3.15
CA PRO A 360 -9.14 -18.41 -2.56
C PRO A 360 -8.88 -18.93 -1.14
N ASN A 361 -9.68 -18.48 -0.17
CA ASN A 361 -9.46 -18.80 1.23
C ASN A 361 -10.73 -18.69 2.08
N THR A 362 -10.73 -19.39 3.22
CA THR A 362 -11.74 -19.30 4.28
C THR A 362 -11.05 -18.85 5.57
N MET A 363 -11.39 -17.65 6.07
CA MET A 363 -10.75 -17.02 7.24
C MET A 363 -9.21 -16.85 7.13
N GLY A 364 -8.63 -17.01 5.94
CA GLY A 364 -7.19 -17.02 5.71
C GLY A 364 -6.56 -18.41 5.56
N ARG A 365 -7.30 -19.51 5.71
CA ARG A 365 -6.87 -20.86 5.29
C ARG A 365 -7.05 -20.98 3.78
N VAL A 366 -6.02 -21.33 3.02
CA VAL A 366 -6.11 -21.39 1.55
C VAL A 366 -6.91 -22.62 1.12
N THR A 367 -7.82 -22.43 0.16
CA THR A 367 -8.66 -23.50 -0.37
C THR A 367 -7.79 -24.59 -1.01
N ASP A 368 -8.08 -25.86 -0.69
CA ASP A 368 -7.39 -27.05 -1.21
C ASP A 368 -5.87 -27.12 -0.96
N ALA A 369 -5.31 -26.29 -0.07
CA ALA A 369 -3.89 -26.25 0.25
C ALA A 369 -3.65 -26.28 1.77
N ALA A 370 -3.69 -27.48 2.37
CA ALA A 370 -3.37 -27.67 3.78
C ALA A 370 -1.96 -27.14 4.13
N GLY A 371 -1.84 -26.53 5.32
CA GLY A 371 -0.63 -25.83 5.78
C GLY A 371 -0.36 -24.48 5.10
N LEU A 372 -1.15 -24.09 4.09
CA LEU A 372 -1.01 -22.82 3.38
C LEU A 372 -2.11 -21.84 3.83
N TYR A 373 -1.69 -20.62 4.14
CA TYR A 373 -2.53 -19.55 4.64
C TYR A 373 -2.31 -18.30 3.79
N VAL A 374 -3.19 -17.32 3.94
CA VAL A 374 -3.08 -16.01 3.29
C VAL A 374 -3.54 -14.91 4.23
N SER A 375 -2.90 -13.75 4.16
CA SER A 375 -3.27 -12.55 4.91
C SER A 375 -3.35 -11.32 4.00
N GLY A 376 -3.62 -10.18 4.63
CA GLY A 376 -3.61 -8.87 3.99
C GLY A 376 -4.45 -8.75 2.72
N TRP A 377 -3.90 -8.06 1.71
CA TRP A 377 -4.60 -7.77 0.45
C TRP A 377 -4.73 -8.98 -0.47
N LEU A 378 -3.86 -9.98 -0.33
CA LEU A 378 -3.96 -11.23 -1.08
C LEU A 378 -5.14 -12.09 -0.59
N LYS A 379 -5.57 -11.89 0.66
CA LYS A 379 -6.77 -12.49 1.29
C LYS A 379 -8.07 -11.76 0.94
N THR A 380 -8.09 -10.42 1.03
CA THR A 380 -9.33 -9.60 0.97
C THR A 380 -9.50 -8.79 -0.30
N GLY A 381 -8.54 -8.84 -1.22
CA GLY A 381 -8.38 -7.84 -2.26
C GLY A 381 -7.82 -6.52 -1.71
N PRO A 382 -7.40 -5.58 -2.59
CA PRO A 382 -6.66 -4.38 -2.21
C PRO A 382 -7.56 -3.22 -1.76
N THR A 383 -8.39 -3.51 -0.76
CA THR A 383 -9.24 -2.53 -0.07
C THR A 383 -8.76 -2.34 1.37
N GLY A 384 -9.12 -1.20 1.98
CA GLY A 384 -8.79 -0.91 3.39
C GLY A 384 -7.46 -0.19 3.68
N VAL A 385 -7.15 -0.10 4.97
CA VAL A 385 -6.11 0.72 5.64
C VAL A 385 -5.25 -0.15 6.58
N ILE A 386 -4.23 0.42 7.28
CA ILE A 386 -3.42 -0.36 8.28
C ILE A 386 -4.30 -1.24 9.16
N ALA A 387 -5.33 -0.66 9.77
CA ALA A 387 -6.10 -1.33 10.81
C ALA A 387 -6.91 -2.51 10.26
N THR A 388 -7.41 -2.42 9.03
CA THR A 388 -8.13 -3.55 8.40
C THR A 388 -7.17 -4.64 7.95
N THR A 389 -5.99 -4.29 7.42
CA THR A 389 -4.97 -5.28 7.06
C THR A 389 -4.39 -5.97 8.28
N MET A 390 -4.18 -5.22 9.38
CA MET A 390 -3.81 -5.71 10.71
C MET A 390 -4.79 -6.75 11.22
N ASN A 391 -6.07 -6.39 11.31
CA ASN A 391 -7.11 -7.29 11.82
C ASN A 391 -7.25 -8.54 10.93
N SER A 392 -7.22 -8.38 9.60
CA SER A 392 -7.24 -9.50 8.66
C SER A 392 -6.09 -10.48 8.86
N SER A 393 -4.90 -9.96 9.21
CA SER A 393 -3.71 -10.76 9.52
C SER A 393 -3.77 -11.41 10.91
N PHE A 394 -4.35 -10.72 11.90
CA PHE A 394 -4.64 -11.30 13.22
C PHE A 394 -5.65 -12.46 13.12
N ASP A 395 -6.67 -12.36 12.27
CA ASP A 395 -7.64 -13.43 12.03
C ASP A 395 -7.01 -14.65 11.33
N THR A 396 -6.06 -14.43 10.41
CA THR A 396 -5.26 -15.51 9.81
C THR A 396 -4.33 -16.15 10.85
N ALA A 397 -3.67 -15.37 11.71
CA ALA A 397 -2.83 -15.91 12.78
C ALA A 397 -3.65 -16.75 13.78
N ARG A 398 -4.85 -16.30 14.15
CA ARG A 398 -5.76 -17.07 15.01
C ARG A 398 -6.13 -18.40 14.36
N SER A 399 -6.50 -18.38 13.08
CA SER A 399 -6.80 -19.59 12.30
C SER A 399 -5.64 -20.57 12.26
N LEU A 400 -4.41 -20.10 12.03
CA LEU A 400 -3.21 -20.92 12.07
C LEU A 400 -2.98 -21.55 13.46
N LEU A 401 -3.13 -20.76 14.54
CA LEU A 401 -2.94 -21.23 15.90
C LEU A 401 -4.00 -22.24 16.35
N GLU A 402 -5.24 -22.10 15.91
CA GLU A 402 -6.30 -23.09 16.05
C GLU A 402 -5.92 -24.42 15.36
N ASP A 403 -5.40 -24.35 14.13
CA ASP A 403 -5.02 -25.51 13.34
C ASP A 403 -3.80 -26.24 13.92
N MET A 404 -2.81 -25.49 14.42
CA MET A 404 -1.65 -26.04 15.15
C MET A 404 -2.02 -26.66 16.50
N SER A 405 -3.14 -26.26 17.11
CA SER A 405 -3.59 -26.75 18.42
C SER A 405 -4.58 -27.91 18.31
N SER A 406 -5.34 -27.97 17.21
CA SER A 406 -6.22 -29.09 16.86
C SER A 406 -5.51 -30.23 16.14
N GLY A 407 -4.28 -30.01 15.65
CA GLY A 407 -3.52 -30.99 14.88
C GLY A 407 -3.83 -31.00 13.38
N ALA A 408 -4.61 -30.04 12.89
CA ALA A 408 -4.85 -29.86 11.46
C ALA A 408 -3.59 -29.38 10.70
N VAL A 409 -2.67 -28.71 11.40
CA VAL A 409 -1.26 -28.62 10.99
C VAL A 409 -0.48 -29.65 11.78
N ASP A 410 0.18 -30.60 11.10
CA ASP A 410 1.11 -31.51 11.78
C ASP A 410 2.31 -30.74 12.30
N VAL A 411 2.42 -30.74 13.62
CA VAL A 411 3.48 -30.11 14.41
C VAL A 411 4.22 -31.13 15.29
N SER A 412 4.02 -32.43 15.01
CA SER A 412 4.71 -33.54 15.67
C SER A 412 6.03 -33.89 14.94
N THR A 413 6.06 -33.76 13.62
CA THR A 413 7.29 -33.89 12.83
C THR A 413 8.17 -32.65 12.97
N GLN A 414 9.49 -32.83 13.12
CA GLN A 414 10.43 -31.71 13.04
C GLN A 414 10.59 -31.27 11.59
N ARG A 415 10.58 -29.95 11.36
CA ARG A 415 10.81 -29.33 10.04
C ARG A 415 12.09 -28.48 10.07
N PRO A 416 12.92 -28.50 9.01
CA PRO A 416 14.24 -27.85 9.01
C PRO A 416 14.20 -26.31 8.97
N GLY A 417 13.08 -25.71 8.56
CA GLY A 417 12.91 -24.26 8.46
C GLY A 417 13.96 -23.59 7.57
N SER A 418 14.44 -22.42 7.99
CA SER A 418 15.47 -21.65 7.29
C SER A 418 16.84 -22.34 7.21
N SER A 419 17.06 -23.52 7.81
CA SER A 419 18.31 -24.27 7.58
C SER A 419 18.36 -24.89 6.18
N SER A 420 17.28 -25.55 5.73
CA SER A 420 17.21 -26.11 4.38
C SER A 420 17.02 -25.04 3.31
N VAL A 421 16.24 -23.99 3.60
CA VAL A 421 16.03 -22.90 2.63
C VAL A 421 17.32 -22.12 2.37
N ARG A 422 18.13 -21.85 3.40
CA ARG A 422 19.45 -21.22 3.18
C ARG A 422 20.38 -22.11 2.36
N ALA A 423 20.45 -23.42 2.64
CA ALA A 423 21.25 -24.33 1.82
C ALA A 423 20.84 -24.31 0.33
N LEU A 424 19.54 -24.26 0.02
CA LEU A 424 19.04 -24.11 -1.35
C LEU A 424 19.36 -22.73 -1.97
N LEU A 425 19.31 -21.65 -1.18
CA LEU A 425 19.69 -20.32 -1.64
C LEU A 425 21.20 -20.22 -1.93
N ASP A 426 22.03 -20.80 -1.06
CA ASP A 426 23.48 -20.87 -1.20
C ASP A 426 23.87 -21.68 -2.45
N GLU A 427 23.25 -22.84 -2.68
CA GLU A 427 23.42 -23.66 -3.90
C GLU A 427 23.04 -22.88 -5.18
N ARG A 428 22.04 -21.99 -5.09
CA ARG A 428 21.57 -21.13 -6.19
C ARG A 428 22.35 -19.83 -6.34
N GLY A 429 23.33 -19.57 -5.47
CA GLY A 429 24.10 -18.31 -5.45
C GLY A 429 23.25 -17.08 -5.11
N ILE A 430 22.15 -17.26 -4.39
CA ILE A 430 21.24 -16.18 -3.97
C ILE A 430 21.58 -15.78 -2.54
N GLN A 431 22.13 -14.57 -2.39
CA GLN A 431 22.41 -14.01 -1.08
C GLN A 431 21.14 -13.49 -0.38
N PRO A 432 20.81 -13.92 0.84
CA PRO A 432 19.80 -13.24 1.65
C PRO A 432 20.38 -11.99 2.32
N VAL A 433 19.58 -10.93 2.44
CA VAL A 433 19.88 -9.75 3.27
C VAL A 433 19.21 -9.94 4.63
N THR A 434 20.00 -10.07 5.69
CA THR A 434 19.43 -10.25 7.04
C THR A 434 18.88 -8.94 7.59
N PHE A 435 18.14 -8.97 8.71
CA PHE A 435 17.68 -7.73 9.34
C PHE A 435 18.85 -6.84 9.77
N CYS A 436 19.97 -7.42 10.22
CA CYS A 436 21.18 -6.67 10.60
C CYS A 436 21.83 -5.99 9.39
N ASP A 437 21.79 -6.62 8.22
CA ASP A 437 22.31 -6.05 6.97
C ASP A 437 21.40 -4.92 6.45
N TRP A 438 20.08 -5.06 6.61
CA TRP A 438 19.13 -3.97 6.40
C TRP A 438 19.43 -2.77 7.31
N GLU A 439 19.81 -2.97 8.58
CA GLU A 439 20.15 -1.83 9.47
C GLU A 439 21.36 -1.02 8.97
N LYS A 440 22.28 -1.62 8.19
CA LYS A 440 23.37 -0.89 7.52
C LYS A 440 22.83 0.01 6.41
N ILE A 441 21.89 -0.50 5.59
CA ILE A 441 21.17 0.29 4.58
C ILE A 441 20.43 1.44 5.27
N ASP A 442 19.68 1.16 6.34
CA ASP A 442 18.90 2.16 7.08
C ASP A 442 19.78 3.29 7.65
N LEU A 443 20.96 2.94 8.17
CA LEU A 443 21.96 3.88 8.66
C LEU A 443 22.49 4.77 7.53
N VAL A 444 22.93 4.20 6.40
CA VAL A 444 23.44 4.97 5.25
C VAL A 444 22.37 5.89 4.67
N GLU A 445 21.13 5.43 4.55
CA GLU A 445 20.02 6.26 4.12
C GLU A 445 19.75 7.44 5.06
N THR A 446 19.79 7.19 6.37
CA THR A 446 19.54 8.22 7.39
C THR A 446 20.65 9.26 7.39
N GLN A 447 21.92 8.85 7.39
CA GLN A 447 23.09 9.74 7.30
C GLN A 447 23.06 10.62 6.04
N ARG A 448 22.72 10.05 4.87
CA ARG A 448 22.55 10.82 3.63
C ARG A 448 21.40 11.82 3.71
N GLY A 449 20.33 11.49 4.44
CA GLY A 449 19.21 12.40 4.70
C GLY A 449 19.60 13.57 5.59
N GLU A 450 20.29 13.30 6.69
CA GLU A 450 20.76 14.32 7.64
C GLU A 450 21.60 15.41 6.94
N ALA A 451 22.50 15.00 6.05
CA ALA A 451 23.33 15.90 5.24
C ALA A 451 22.54 16.87 4.34
N VAL A 452 21.27 16.59 4.04
CA VAL A 452 20.37 17.43 3.22
C VAL A 452 19.10 17.87 3.96
N GLY A 453 19.06 17.73 5.30
CA GLY A 453 17.92 18.14 6.12
C GLY A 453 16.66 17.27 5.96
N LYS A 454 16.80 16.02 5.50
CA LYS A 454 15.71 15.05 5.33
C LYS A 454 15.79 13.93 6.37
N PRO A 455 14.68 13.25 6.73
CA PRO A 455 14.72 12.07 7.61
C PRO A 455 15.51 10.88 7.04
N ARG A 456 15.70 10.85 5.72
CA ARG A 456 16.58 9.94 4.97
C ARG A 456 16.67 10.34 3.50
N GLU A 457 17.74 9.94 2.84
CA GLU A 457 17.81 9.85 1.38
C GLU A 457 17.89 8.37 0.98
N LYS A 458 16.89 7.89 0.23
CA LYS A 458 16.77 6.46 -0.04
C LYS A 458 17.77 6.00 -1.09
N ILE A 459 18.38 4.84 -0.88
CA ILE A 459 19.07 4.12 -1.95
C ILE A 459 18.02 3.69 -2.98
N GLN A 460 18.32 3.89 -4.27
CA GLN A 460 17.35 3.70 -5.36
C GLN A 460 17.62 2.49 -6.25
N THR A 461 18.75 1.79 -6.05
CA THR A 461 19.14 0.60 -6.82
C THR A 461 19.34 -0.57 -5.87
N VAL A 462 19.04 -1.77 -6.36
CA VAL A 462 19.22 -3.02 -5.62
C VAL A 462 20.71 -3.29 -5.42
N GLU A 463 21.50 -3.02 -6.45
CA GLU A 463 22.94 -3.20 -6.51
C GLU A 463 23.66 -2.40 -5.42
N GLU A 464 23.27 -1.14 -5.21
CA GLU A 464 23.84 -0.28 -4.17
C GLU A 464 23.32 -0.68 -2.77
N MET A 465 22.06 -1.10 -2.64
CA MET A 465 21.53 -1.64 -1.38
C MET A 465 22.34 -2.84 -0.93
N LEU A 466 22.72 -3.73 -1.86
CA LEU A 466 23.45 -4.95 -1.56
C LEU A 466 24.93 -4.70 -1.26
N GLN A 467 25.56 -3.78 -2.00
CA GLN A 467 26.90 -3.29 -1.64
C GLN A 467 26.93 -2.77 -0.19
N VAL A 468 25.92 -2.02 0.25
CA VAL A 468 25.82 -1.49 1.63
C VAL A 468 25.39 -2.56 2.65
N ALA A 469 24.50 -3.48 2.27
CA ALA A 469 24.08 -4.60 3.12
C ALA A 469 25.26 -5.48 3.53
N HIS A 470 26.26 -5.60 2.67
CA HIS A 470 27.33 -6.58 2.80
C HIS A 470 28.72 -6.01 3.12
N THR A 471 28.83 -4.71 3.44
CA THR A 471 29.97 -4.17 4.21
C THR A 471 29.94 -4.64 5.66
#